data_AF-A0A559UU29-F1
#
_entry.id   AF-A0A559UU29-F1
#
_cell.length_a   1.000
_cell.length_b   1.000
_cell.length_c   1.000
_cell.angle_alpha   90.00
_cell.angle_beta   90.00
_cell.angle_gamma   90.00
#
_symmetry.space_group_name_H-M   'P 1'
#
loop_
_entity.id
_entity.type
_entity.pdbx_description
1 polymer ?
#
loop_
_entity_poly.entity_id
_entity_poly.type
_entity_poly.pdbx_seq_one_letter_code
_entity_poly.pdbx_strand_id
1 'polypeptide(L)'
;MTDNNTYMSQLMKMAEDGAPVPALVLATADARRRRNLKRLAGDVRFAGINELLTRLSEVGKAFAETPELSKITFMIQRAHADFMTALEATLSGYFSVASDAMRDVLEIEYLLMDFAIHPGHAADWLTTDDKGRMKRFAPVHVRKRLQEAGVVNFGDQAVSMDYKGHSMALHVSPVQLVNSANGIVSEHSWLNEAGFWEIFDHGSGLLKALSLFVERTAPGAPAETVLKKDFTAFNEARRKADGLKRVWMSVAETATKAGDPGTVGSRVLRAMVGSDIIDGQALSAVGDEEAVTDALFKEMHKLAESDEPITRAAARLFLSIANDSAGNDASPELAEQPSNQ
;
A
#
# COMPACT_ATOMS: atom_id res chain seq x y z
N MET A 1 -15.89 -17.11 -18.26
CA MET A 1 -15.69 -15.79 -18.89
C MET A 1 -17.02 -15.36 -19.47
N THR A 2 -17.76 -14.51 -18.75
CA THR A 2 -18.97 -13.88 -19.28
C THR A 2 -18.59 -12.91 -20.39
N ASP A 3 -19.32 -12.97 -21.51
CA ASP A 3 -19.09 -12.10 -22.65
C ASP A 3 -19.17 -10.63 -22.21
N ASN A 4 -18.15 -9.82 -22.53
CA ASN A 4 -18.07 -8.41 -22.13
C ASN A 4 -19.29 -7.60 -22.59
N ASN A 5 -19.90 -8.02 -23.69
CA ASN A 5 -21.14 -7.45 -24.20
C ASN A 5 -22.33 -7.70 -23.27
N THR A 6 -22.31 -8.74 -22.44
CA THR A 6 -23.40 -9.09 -21.53
C THR A 6 -23.40 -8.22 -20.27
N TYR A 7 -22.24 -7.94 -19.67
CA TYR A 7 -22.20 -7.13 -18.45
C TYR A 7 -22.55 -5.66 -18.71
N MET A 8 -21.95 -5.04 -19.75
CA MET A 8 -22.26 -3.65 -20.06
C MET A 8 -23.69 -3.45 -20.54
N SER A 9 -24.26 -4.41 -21.29
CA SER A 9 -25.69 -4.35 -21.65
C SER A 9 -26.61 -4.47 -20.45
N GLN A 10 -26.26 -5.26 -19.42
CA GLN A 10 -26.99 -5.29 -18.16
C GLN A 10 -26.94 -3.95 -17.42
N LEU A 11 -25.78 -3.28 -17.39
CA LEU A 11 -25.66 -1.95 -16.78
C LEU A 11 -26.44 -0.88 -17.57
N MET A 12 -26.42 -0.93 -18.90
CA MET A 12 -27.23 -0.04 -19.74
C MET A 12 -28.71 -0.25 -19.49
N LYS A 13 -29.17 -1.51 -19.50
CA LYS A 13 -30.55 -1.84 -19.18
C LYS A 13 -30.94 -1.39 -17.77
N MET A 14 -30.06 -1.55 -16.78
CA MET A 14 -30.29 -1.06 -15.41
C MET A 14 -30.48 0.46 -15.37
N ALA A 15 -29.73 1.21 -16.17
CA ALA A 15 -29.90 2.66 -16.30
C ALA A 15 -31.24 3.02 -16.97
N GLU A 16 -31.62 2.30 -18.03
CA GLU A 16 -32.90 2.44 -18.75
C GLU A 16 -34.11 2.08 -17.87
N ASP A 17 -33.97 1.05 -17.03
CA ASP A 17 -34.97 0.57 -16.07
C ASP A 17 -35.11 1.49 -14.83
N GLY A 18 -34.47 2.67 -14.83
CA GLY A 18 -34.65 3.71 -13.81
C GLY A 18 -33.62 3.71 -12.68
N ALA A 19 -32.51 2.96 -12.80
CA ALA A 19 -31.42 2.96 -11.83
C ALA A 19 -30.07 3.45 -12.42
N PRO A 20 -30.00 4.69 -12.97
CA PRO A 20 -28.80 5.20 -13.65
C PRO A 20 -27.62 5.44 -12.71
N VAL A 21 -27.88 5.83 -11.45
CA VAL A 21 -26.80 6.12 -10.49
C VAL A 21 -26.05 4.84 -10.07
N PRO A 22 -26.70 3.75 -9.61
CA PRO A 22 -25.96 2.53 -9.32
C PRO A 22 -25.33 1.91 -10.59
N ALA A 23 -25.97 2.01 -11.76
CA ALA A 23 -25.37 1.56 -13.01
C ALA A 23 -24.05 2.28 -13.32
N LEU A 24 -24.00 3.61 -13.12
CA LEU A 24 -22.78 4.41 -13.29
C LEU A 24 -21.68 4.02 -12.29
N VAL A 25 -22.03 3.80 -11.02
CA VAL A 25 -21.07 3.39 -9.98
C VAL A 25 -20.45 2.04 -10.33
N LEU A 26 -21.26 1.06 -10.74
CA LEU A 26 -20.79 -0.27 -11.15
C LEU A 26 -19.92 -0.19 -12.41
N ALA A 27 -20.34 0.57 -13.42
CA ALA A 27 -19.56 0.78 -14.65
C ALA A 27 -18.19 1.41 -14.34
N THR A 28 -18.15 2.39 -13.43
CA THR A 28 -16.92 3.07 -13.03
C THR A 28 -15.97 2.12 -12.30
N ALA A 29 -16.48 1.34 -11.35
CA ALA A 29 -15.68 0.34 -10.64
C ALA A 29 -15.15 -0.75 -11.58
N ASP A 30 -15.97 -1.25 -12.52
CA ASP A 30 -15.54 -2.25 -13.50
C ASP A 30 -14.47 -1.71 -14.47
N ALA A 31 -14.64 -0.48 -14.98
CA ALA A 31 -13.65 0.17 -15.81
C ALA A 31 -12.29 0.28 -15.11
N ARG A 32 -12.30 0.58 -13.81
CA ARG A 32 -11.08 0.62 -12.98
C ARG A 32 -10.47 -0.75 -12.78
N ARG A 33 -11.29 -1.73 -12.40
CA ARG A 33 -10.85 -3.11 -12.22
C ARG A 33 -10.12 -3.59 -13.48
N ARG A 34 -10.71 -3.39 -14.66
CA ARG A 34 -10.10 -3.76 -15.95
C ARG A 34 -8.80 -3.04 -16.23
N ARG A 35 -8.75 -1.72 -15.99
CA ARG A 35 -7.54 -0.92 -16.23
C ARG A 35 -6.40 -1.34 -15.32
N ASN A 36 -6.68 -1.46 -14.01
CA ASN A 36 -5.70 -1.92 -13.03
C ASN A 36 -5.27 -3.37 -13.31
N LEU A 37 -6.20 -4.24 -13.69
CA LEU A 37 -5.88 -5.61 -14.11
C LEU A 37 -4.92 -5.61 -15.31
N LYS A 38 -5.20 -4.79 -16.34
CA LYS A 38 -4.32 -4.67 -17.52
C LYS A 38 -2.93 -4.17 -17.12
N ARG A 39 -2.85 -3.15 -16.27
CA ARG A 39 -1.60 -2.57 -15.78
C ARG A 39 -0.78 -3.56 -14.95
N LEU A 40 -1.45 -4.39 -14.14
CA LEU A 40 -0.83 -5.33 -13.22
C LEU A 40 -0.68 -6.74 -13.80
N ALA A 41 -1.14 -6.96 -15.03
CA ALA A 41 -0.97 -8.25 -15.72
C ALA A 41 0.53 -8.52 -15.91
N GLY A 42 1.03 -9.56 -15.26
CA GLY A 42 2.46 -9.89 -15.26
C GLY A 42 3.30 -9.06 -14.29
N ASP A 43 2.70 -8.19 -13.48
CA ASP A 43 3.39 -7.43 -12.44
C ASP A 43 3.67 -8.32 -11.22
N VAL A 44 4.85 -8.16 -10.62
CA VAL A 44 5.28 -8.91 -9.42
C VAL A 44 4.31 -8.75 -8.25
N ARG A 45 3.59 -7.63 -8.14
CA ARG A 45 2.58 -7.41 -7.09
C ARG A 45 1.52 -8.51 -7.08
N PHE A 46 1.02 -8.93 -8.25
CA PHE A 46 0.04 -10.01 -8.31
C PHE A 46 0.64 -11.37 -7.94
N ALA A 47 1.87 -11.64 -8.36
CA ALA A 47 2.57 -12.86 -7.96
C ALA A 47 2.75 -12.92 -6.43
N GLY A 48 3.15 -11.80 -5.81
CA GLY A 48 3.28 -11.69 -4.36
C GLY A 48 1.97 -11.86 -3.60
N ILE A 49 0.87 -11.24 -4.07
CA ILE A 49 -0.45 -11.40 -3.43
C ILE A 49 -0.95 -12.84 -3.57
N ASN A 50 -0.76 -13.46 -4.73
CA ASN A 50 -1.10 -14.87 -4.92
C ASN A 50 -0.31 -15.78 -3.97
N GLU A 51 0.99 -15.54 -3.80
CA GLU A 51 1.83 -16.28 -2.87
C GLU A 51 1.35 -16.07 -1.41
N LEU A 52 1.01 -14.84 -1.01
CA LEU A 52 0.40 -14.53 0.29
C LEU A 52 -0.88 -15.33 0.52
N LEU A 53 -1.85 -15.25 -0.38
CA LEU A 53 -3.14 -15.91 -0.24
C LEU A 53 -2.98 -17.45 -0.21
N THR A 54 -2.14 -17.99 -1.09
CA THR A 54 -1.81 -19.43 -1.09
C THR A 54 -1.22 -19.85 0.24
N ARG A 55 -0.25 -19.08 0.77
CA ARG A 55 0.37 -19.36 2.06
C ARG A 55 -0.63 -19.31 3.21
N LEU A 56 -1.47 -18.29 3.28
CA LEU A 56 -2.50 -18.19 4.33
C LEU A 56 -3.49 -19.35 4.27
N SER A 57 -3.83 -19.82 3.06
CA SER A 57 -4.65 -21.03 2.89
C SER A 57 -3.95 -22.28 3.44
N GLU A 58 -2.65 -22.46 3.14
CA GLU A 58 -1.85 -23.58 3.67
C GLU A 58 -1.70 -23.50 5.20
N VAL A 59 -1.42 -22.32 5.75
CA VAL A 59 -1.31 -22.11 7.21
C VAL A 59 -2.66 -22.39 7.87
N GLY A 60 -3.77 -21.94 7.28
CA GLY A 60 -5.11 -22.22 7.80
C GLY A 60 -5.41 -23.72 7.87
N LYS A 61 -5.02 -24.50 6.85
CA LYS A 61 -5.14 -25.97 6.89
C LYS A 61 -4.29 -26.57 8.01
N ALA A 62 -3.03 -26.17 8.11
CA ALA A 62 -2.12 -26.66 9.14
C ALA A 62 -2.60 -26.32 10.57
N PHE A 63 -3.20 -25.14 10.77
CA PHE A 63 -3.83 -24.77 12.04
C PHE A 63 -5.03 -25.65 12.36
N ALA A 64 -5.90 -25.91 11.38
CA ALA A 64 -7.08 -26.75 11.57
C ALA A 64 -6.72 -28.18 12.01
N GLU A 65 -5.61 -28.71 11.49
CA GLU A 65 -5.11 -30.06 11.77
C GLU A 65 -4.29 -30.15 13.08
N THR A 66 -3.93 -29.02 13.69
CA THR A 66 -3.13 -28.97 14.92
C THR A 66 -4.04 -28.63 16.12
N PRO A 67 -4.28 -29.55 17.08
CA PRO A 67 -5.23 -29.35 18.17
C PRO A 67 -5.07 -28.03 18.94
N GLU A 68 -3.84 -27.65 19.26
CA GLU A 68 -3.46 -26.45 20.01
C GLU A 68 -3.79 -25.15 19.25
N LEU A 69 -3.76 -25.19 17.92
CA LEU A 69 -3.96 -24.04 17.04
C LEU A 69 -5.39 -23.97 16.47
N SER A 70 -6.06 -25.13 16.39
CA SER A 70 -7.33 -25.32 15.69
C SER A 70 -8.41 -24.30 16.03
N LYS A 71 -8.49 -23.90 17.31
CA LYS A 71 -9.50 -22.97 17.83
C LYS A 71 -9.39 -21.54 17.30
N ILE A 72 -8.22 -21.14 16.79
CA ILE A 72 -8.01 -19.80 16.22
C ILE A 72 -7.84 -19.81 14.70
N THR A 73 -8.03 -20.96 14.04
CA THR A 73 -7.96 -21.09 12.57
C THR A 73 -8.83 -20.07 11.84
N PHE A 74 -9.98 -19.73 12.42
CA PHE A 74 -10.91 -18.75 11.83
C PHE A 74 -10.28 -17.36 11.67
N MET A 75 -9.29 -16.99 12.49
CA MET A 75 -8.58 -15.71 12.35
C MET A 75 -7.77 -15.70 11.05
N ILE A 76 -7.13 -16.81 10.68
CA ILE A 76 -6.40 -16.92 9.40
C ILE A 76 -7.37 -16.91 8.22
N GLN A 77 -8.51 -17.59 8.35
CA GLN A 77 -9.54 -17.59 7.31
C GLN A 77 -10.13 -16.19 7.09
N ARG A 78 -10.33 -15.43 8.19
CA ARG A 78 -10.76 -14.03 8.13
C ARG A 78 -9.71 -13.16 7.45
N ALA A 79 -8.44 -13.22 7.89
CA ALA A 79 -7.37 -12.46 7.25
C ALA A 79 -7.23 -12.78 5.75
N HIS A 80 -7.36 -14.05 5.37
CA HIS A 80 -7.37 -14.44 3.95
C HIS A 80 -8.54 -13.79 3.18
N ALA A 81 -9.74 -13.76 3.75
CA ALA A 81 -10.90 -13.07 3.17
C ALA A 81 -10.70 -11.55 3.08
N ASP A 82 -10.06 -10.95 4.08
CA ASP A 82 -9.78 -9.52 4.12
C ASP A 82 -8.73 -9.13 3.06
N PHE A 83 -7.70 -9.94 2.84
CA PHE A 83 -6.76 -9.72 1.72
C PHE A 83 -7.44 -9.83 0.34
N MET A 84 -8.34 -10.79 0.15
CA MET A 84 -9.12 -10.87 -1.10
C MET A 84 -10.02 -9.63 -1.29
N THR A 85 -10.65 -9.18 -0.20
CA THR A 85 -11.48 -7.97 -0.20
C THR A 85 -10.64 -6.72 -0.52
N ALA A 86 -9.47 -6.58 0.10
CA ALA A 86 -8.58 -5.46 -0.15
C ALA A 86 -8.02 -5.46 -1.57
N LEU A 87 -7.69 -6.63 -2.14
CA LEU A 87 -7.28 -6.74 -3.54
C LEU A 87 -8.39 -6.23 -4.47
N GLU A 88 -9.61 -6.74 -4.31
CA GLU A 88 -10.75 -6.35 -5.15
C GLU A 88 -11.09 -4.86 -4.99
N ALA A 89 -11.12 -4.36 -3.76
CA ALA A 89 -11.35 -2.96 -3.45
C ALA A 89 -10.27 -2.06 -4.06
N THR A 90 -9.00 -2.45 -3.96
CA THR A 90 -7.86 -1.72 -4.55
C THR A 90 -8.00 -1.66 -6.07
N LEU A 91 -8.29 -2.78 -6.74
CA LEU A 91 -8.47 -2.82 -8.19
C LEU A 91 -9.65 -1.95 -8.65
N SER A 92 -10.74 -1.92 -7.86
CA SER A 92 -11.93 -1.13 -8.13
C SER A 92 -11.78 0.36 -7.75
N GLY A 93 -10.70 0.74 -7.05
CA GLY A 93 -10.44 2.11 -6.60
C GLY A 93 -11.13 2.52 -5.30
N TYR A 94 -11.60 1.56 -4.50
CA TYR A 94 -12.19 1.78 -3.18
C TYR A 94 -11.13 1.68 -2.07
N PHE A 95 -10.23 2.66 -2.00
CA PHE A 95 -9.14 2.63 -1.02
C PHE A 95 -9.64 2.53 0.43
N SER A 96 -10.71 3.24 0.79
CA SER A 96 -11.28 3.18 2.15
C SER A 96 -11.75 1.77 2.53
N VAL A 97 -12.29 1.00 1.57
CA VAL A 97 -12.69 -0.40 1.80
C VAL A 97 -11.47 -1.31 1.92
N ALA A 98 -10.44 -1.09 1.10
CA ALA A 98 -9.19 -1.84 1.22
C ALA A 98 -8.49 -1.59 2.56
N SER A 99 -8.43 -0.32 2.99
CA SER A 99 -7.88 0.10 4.28
C SER A 99 -8.67 -0.50 5.44
N ASP A 100 -10.01 -0.49 5.41
CA ASP A 100 -10.83 -1.13 6.45
C ASP A 100 -10.58 -2.64 6.58
N ALA A 101 -10.50 -3.36 5.45
CA ALA A 101 -10.13 -4.78 5.47
C ALA A 101 -8.72 -5.02 6.03
N MET A 102 -7.77 -4.13 5.74
CA MET A 102 -6.40 -4.22 6.25
C MET A 102 -6.28 -3.87 7.72
N ARG A 103 -7.17 -3.01 8.24
CA ARG A 103 -7.31 -2.79 9.67
C ARG A 103 -7.72 -4.07 10.40
N ASP A 104 -8.64 -4.86 9.86
CA ASP A 104 -9.03 -6.13 10.46
C ASP A 104 -7.83 -7.11 10.53
N VAL A 105 -7.01 -7.16 9.48
CA VAL A 105 -5.76 -7.93 9.47
C VAL A 105 -4.80 -7.44 10.54
N LEU A 106 -4.63 -6.14 10.69
CA LEU A 106 -3.78 -5.52 11.71
C LEU A 106 -4.26 -5.86 13.14
N GLU A 107 -5.58 -5.87 13.36
CA GLU A 107 -6.15 -6.27 14.66
C GLU A 107 -5.92 -7.76 14.94
N ILE A 108 -6.00 -8.63 13.92
CA ILE A 108 -5.62 -10.06 14.01
C ILE A 108 -4.14 -10.22 14.34
N GLU A 109 -3.27 -9.48 13.66
CA GLU A 109 -1.82 -9.45 13.92
C GLU A 109 -1.55 -9.16 15.40
N TYR A 110 -2.16 -8.11 15.95
CA TYR A 110 -1.93 -7.73 17.35
C TYR A 110 -2.41 -8.78 18.34
N LEU A 111 -3.56 -9.39 18.07
CA LEU A 111 -4.07 -10.47 18.92
C LEU A 111 -3.12 -11.67 18.89
N LEU A 112 -2.63 -12.07 17.72
CA LEU A 112 -1.67 -13.18 17.61
C LEU A 112 -0.37 -12.89 18.37
N MET A 113 0.16 -11.67 18.25
CA MET A 113 1.33 -11.25 19.03
C MET A 113 1.05 -11.27 20.54
N ASP A 114 -0.09 -10.76 20.99
CA ASP A 114 -0.46 -10.73 22.41
C ASP A 114 -0.61 -12.15 22.96
N PHE A 115 -1.21 -13.06 22.19
CA PHE A 115 -1.36 -14.46 22.56
C PHE A 115 -0.02 -15.19 22.63
N ALA A 116 0.93 -14.83 21.76
CA ALA A 116 2.27 -15.40 21.77
C ALA A 116 3.10 -14.94 22.99
N ILE A 117 2.91 -13.69 23.43
CA ILE A 117 3.62 -13.09 24.56
C ILE A 117 3.01 -13.51 25.90
N HIS A 118 1.68 -13.66 25.96
CA HIS A 118 0.94 -13.97 27.19
C HIS A 118 0.23 -15.33 27.07
N PRO A 119 0.90 -16.43 27.48
CA PRO A 119 0.29 -17.75 27.46
C PRO A 119 -1.05 -17.76 28.22
N GLY A 120 -2.08 -18.31 27.61
CA GLY A 120 -3.44 -18.35 28.14
C GLY A 120 -4.37 -17.25 27.63
N HIS A 121 -3.86 -16.14 27.10
CA HIS A 121 -4.72 -15.07 26.55
C HIS A 121 -5.60 -15.53 25.40
N ALA A 122 -5.12 -16.45 24.54
CA ALA A 122 -5.94 -17.02 23.49
C ALA A 122 -7.15 -17.78 24.07
N ALA A 123 -6.92 -18.64 25.06
CA ALA A 123 -7.98 -19.41 25.72
C ALA A 123 -8.95 -18.48 26.46
N ASP A 124 -8.43 -17.49 27.17
CA ASP A 124 -9.23 -16.46 27.84
C ASP A 124 -10.10 -15.70 26.84
N TRP A 125 -9.55 -15.24 25.72
CA TRP A 125 -10.29 -14.49 24.71
C TRP A 125 -11.41 -15.32 24.08
N LEU A 126 -11.14 -16.60 23.79
CA LEU A 126 -12.12 -17.54 23.23
C LEU A 126 -13.26 -17.87 24.21
N THR A 127 -13.01 -17.85 25.51
CA THR A 127 -13.99 -18.27 26.54
C THR A 127 -14.68 -17.12 27.26
N THR A 128 -14.12 -15.91 27.20
CA THR A 128 -14.73 -14.71 27.77
C THR A 128 -15.96 -14.28 26.96
N ASP A 129 -16.98 -13.71 27.61
CA ASP A 129 -18.14 -13.12 26.94
C ASP A 129 -17.78 -11.85 26.14
N ASP A 130 -18.71 -11.32 25.35
CA ASP A 130 -18.46 -10.12 24.53
C ASP A 130 -18.04 -8.91 25.37
N LYS A 131 -18.69 -8.71 26.52
CA LYS A 131 -18.38 -7.60 27.42
C LYS A 131 -16.96 -7.70 27.97
N GLY A 132 -16.55 -8.88 28.41
CA GLY A 132 -15.20 -9.14 28.89
C GLY A 132 -14.17 -9.06 27.77
N ARG A 133 -14.50 -9.53 26.55
CA ARG A 133 -13.66 -9.35 25.35
C ARG A 133 -13.42 -7.88 25.07
N MET A 134 -14.46 -7.05 25.05
CA MET A 134 -14.30 -5.60 24.85
C MET A 134 -13.45 -4.97 25.95
N LYS A 135 -13.66 -5.36 27.21
CA LYS A 135 -12.89 -4.81 28.34
C LYS A 135 -11.41 -5.20 28.33
N ARG A 136 -11.07 -6.40 27.87
CA ARG A 136 -9.71 -6.97 27.98
C ARG A 136 -8.94 -6.99 26.67
N PHE A 137 -9.63 -7.16 25.55
CA PHE A 137 -9.05 -7.47 24.24
C PHE A 137 -9.50 -6.48 23.16
N ALA A 138 -10.14 -5.36 23.51
CA ALA A 138 -10.29 -4.26 22.54
C ALA A 138 -8.91 -3.79 22.04
N PRO A 139 -8.80 -3.29 20.79
CA PRO A 139 -7.52 -2.93 20.17
C PRO A 139 -6.63 -2.01 21.02
N VAL A 140 -7.24 -1.06 21.75
CA VAL A 140 -6.50 -0.17 22.66
C VAL A 140 -5.81 -0.93 23.81
N HIS A 141 -6.44 -1.96 24.35
CA HIS A 141 -5.89 -2.74 25.47
C HIS A 141 -4.82 -3.71 25.01
N VAL A 142 -5.02 -4.35 23.84
CA VAL A 142 -4.02 -5.23 23.23
C VAL A 142 -2.75 -4.43 22.91
N ARG A 143 -2.87 -3.29 22.23
CA ARG A 143 -1.73 -2.43 21.91
C ARG A 143 -0.97 -1.95 23.14
N LYS A 144 -1.69 -1.55 24.20
CA LYS A 144 -1.07 -1.15 25.46
C LYS A 144 -0.19 -2.28 26.04
N ARG A 145 -0.68 -3.52 26.03
CA ARG A 145 0.10 -4.68 26.48
C ARG A 145 1.30 -4.97 25.58
N LEU A 146 1.13 -4.89 24.26
CA LEU A 146 2.24 -5.08 23.32
C LEU A 146 3.34 -4.04 23.52
N GLN A 147 2.96 -2.78 23.76
CA GLN A 147 3.89 -1.71 24.12
C GLN A 147 4.60 -1.99 25.44
N GLU A 148 3.87 -2.38 26.49
CA GLU A 148 4.44 -2.75 27.79
C GLU A 148 5.39 -3.95 27.69
N ALA A 149 5.14 -4.88 26.76
CA ALA A 149 6.01 -6.02 26.45
C ALA A 149 7.24 -5.65 25.59
N GLY A 150 7.43 -4.36 25.27
CA GLY A 150 8.58 -3.89 24.50
C GLY A 150 8.53 -4.24 23.02
N VAL A 151 7.35 -4.59 22.48
CA VAL A 151 7.18 -4.75 21.04
C VAL A 151 7.38 -3.39 20.38
N VAL A 152 8.50 -3.24 19.68
CA VAL A 152 8.90 -2.01 18.99
C VAL A 152 7.81 -1.63 17.97
N ASN A 153 7.62 -0.33 17.78
CA ASN A 153 6.58 0.31 16.95
C ASN A 153 5.20 0.47 17.61
N PHE A 154 4.96 -0.03 18.82
CA PHE A 154 3.73 0.27 19.56
C PHE A 154 3.96 1.42 20.55
N GLY A 155 3.61 2.64 20.15
CA GLY A 155 3.69 3.88 20.94
C GLY A 155 3.17 5.07 20.13
N ASP A 156 3.34 6.32 20.58
CA ASP A 156 2.92 7.54 19.85
C ASP A 156 3.59 7.75 18.46
N GLN A 157 4.34 6.77 17.95
CA GLN A 157 4.95 6.80 16.61
C GLN A 157 4.60 5.57 15.74
N ALA A 158 4.57 5.83 14.42
CA ALA A 158 4.38 4.93 13.27
C ALA A 158 3.11 4.05 13.26
N VAL A 159 2.93 3.11 14.18
CA VAL A 159 1.77 2.18 14.17
C VAL A 159 0.55 2.82 14.83
N SER A 160 0.74 3.75 15.78
CA SER A 160 -0.36 4.62 16.21
C SER A 160 -0.80 5.55 15.08
N MET A 161 0.13 6.03 14.24
CA MET A 161 -0.19 6.82 13.06
C MET A 161 -0.92 5.99 12.02
N ASP A 162 -0.53 4.73 11.82
CA ASP A 162 -1.18 3.82 10.89
C ASP A 162 -2.61 3.50 11.33
N TYR A 163 -2.80 3.02 12.56
CA TYR A 163 -4.13 2.78 13.12
C TYR A 163 -4.98 4.07 13.19
N LYS A 164 -4.36 5.21 13.56
CA LYS A 164 -5.02 6.51 13.56
C LYS A 164 -5.39 6.94 12.15
N GLY A 165 -4.55 6.67 11.16
CA GLY A 165 -4.80 6.91 9.74
C GLY A 165 -6.01 6.12 9.26
N HIS A 166 -6.03 4.81 9.54
CA HIS A 166 -7.17 3.93 9.28
C HIS A 166 -8.45 4.43 9.97
N SER A 167 -8.37 4.78 11.26
CA SER A 167 -9.52 5.30 12.00
C SER A 167 -9.99 6.66 11.47
N MET A 168 -9.08 7.57 11.15
CA MET A 168 -9.41 8.90 10.61
C MET A 168 -9.96 8.84 9.18
N ALA A 169 -9.56 7.84 8.38
CA ALA A 169 -10.13 7.63 7.06
C ALA A 169 -11.61 7.21 7.11
N LEU A 170 -12.03 6.55 8.19
CA LEU A 170 -13.39 6.03 8.38
C LEU A 170 -14.31 6.96 9.17
N HIS A 171 -13.77 7.75 10.09
CA HIS A 171 -14.57 8.65 10.91
C HIS A 171 -14.95 9.92 10.12
N VAL A 172 -16.24 10.24 10.14
CA VAL A 172 -16.74 11.54 9.66
C VAL A 172 -16.08 12.64 10.50
N SER A 173 -15.15 13.35 9.88
CA SER A 173 -14.38 14.43 10.48
C SER A 173 -14.48 15.68 9.61
N PRO A 174 -14.60 16.88 10.20
CA PRO A 174 -14.54 18.13 9.45
C PRO A 174 -13.15 18.35 8.82
N VAL A 175 -12.13 17.68 9.35
CA VAL A 175 -10.81 17.60 8.75
C VAL A 175 -10.81 16.41 7.79
N GLN A 176 -11.04 16.67 6.50
CA GLN A 176 -10.73 15.70 5.46
C GLN A 176 -9.22 15.56 5.39
N LEU A 177 -8.72 14.34 5.62
CA LEU A 177 -7.34 14.05 5.27
C LEU A 177 -7.22 14.29 3.76
N VAL A 178 -6.11 14.86 3.32
CA VAL A 178 -5.74 14.98 1.89
C VAL A 178 -5.78 13.60 1.18
N ASN A 179 -5.85 12.53 2.00
CA ASN A 179 -5.77 11.12 1.66
C ASN A 179 -7.06 10.34 1.96
N SER A 180 -8.12 10.96 2.50
CA SER A 180 -9.39 10.27 2.78
C SER A 180 -10.32 10.40 1.58
N ALA A 181 -10.38 9.38 0.73
CA ALA A 181 -11.41 9.25 -0.29
C ALA A 181 -12.53 8.34 0.21
N ASN A 182 -13.69 8.93 0.46
CA ASN A 182 -14.92 8.17 0.64
C ASN A 182 -15.43 7.80 -0.76
N GLY A 183 -15.46 6.50 -1.07
CA GLY A 183 -15.85 5.97 -2.38
C GLY A 183 -14.69 5.76 -3.35
N ILE A 184 -14.96 5.86 -4.64
CA ILE A 184 -13.99 5.64 -5.70
C ILE A 184 -12.99 6.81 -5.73
N VAL A 185 -11.70 6.55 -5.47
CA VAL A 185 -10.60 7.55 -5.48
C VAL A 185 -10.49 8.24 -6.84
N SER A 186 -9.81 9.37 -7.05
CA SER A 186 -9.61 9.87 -8.43
C SER A 186 -8.71 8.93 -9.25
N GLU A 187 -8.85 8.91 -10.58
CA GLU A 187 -8.10 7.97 -11.45
C GLU A 187 -6.58 8.12 -11.33
N HIS A 188 -6.11 9.36 -11.17
CA HIS A 188 -4.69 9.66 -10.99
C HIS A 188 -4.30 9.78 -9.52
N SER A 189 -5.17 9.36 -8.60
CA SER A 189 -4.84 9.33 -7.18
C SER A 189 -3.80 8.25 -6.91
N TRP A 190 -2.77 8.62 -6.15
CA TRP A 190 -1.82 7.69 -5.55
C TRP A 190 -2.50 6.70 -4.58
N LEU A 191 -3.72 7.01 -4.11
CA LEU A 191 -4.52 6.08 -3.29
C LEU A 191 -4.84 4.77 -4.02
N ASN A 192 -4.75 4.73 -5.36
CA ASN A 192 -4.84 3.48 -6.11
C ASN A 192 -3.64 2.56 -5.84
N GLU A 193 -2.48 3.10 -5.47
CA GLU A 193 -1.28 2.33 -5.09
C GLU A 193 -1.23 2.06 -3.59
N ALA A 194 -1.79 2.96 -2.78
CA ALA A 194 -1.82 2.81 -1.32
C ALA A 194 -2.46 1.49 -0.88
N GLY A 195 -3.51 1.01 -1.56
CA GLY A 195 -4.12 -0.29 -1.25
C GLY A 195 -3.13 -1.46 -1.35
N PHE A 196 -2.18 -1.42 -2.30
CA PHE A 196 -1.12 -2.42 -2.38
C PHE A 196 -0.12 -2.29 -1.23
N TRP A 197 0.21 -1.07 -0.81
CA TRP A 197 1.11 -0.85 0.32
C TRP A 197 0.54 -1.47 1.59
N GLU A 198 -0.74 -1.22 1.87
CA GLU A 198 -1.45 -1.82 3.00
C GLU A 198 -1.39 -3.35 2.93
N ILE A 199 -1.71 -3.94 1.76
CA ILE A 199 -1.67 -5.41 1.59
C ILE A 199 -0.29 -6.00 1.92
N PHE A 200 0.80 -5.39 1.43
CA PHE A 200 2.14 -5.94 1.64
C PHE A 200 2.70 -5.66 3.04
N ASP A 201 2.42 -4.48 3.61
CA ASP A 201 2.86 -4.14 4.96
C ASP A 201 2.16 -5.04 5.99
N HIS A 202 0.82 -5.13 5.94
CA HIS A 202 0.03 -5.97 6.85
C HIS A 202 0.22 -7.47 6.57
N GLY A 203 0.43 -7.86 5.31
CA GLY A 203 0.81 -9.23 4.96
C GLY A 203 2.11 -9.66 5.64
N SER A 204 3.13 -8.78 5.64
CA SER A 204 4.37 -9.08 6.34
C SER A 204 4.21 -9.09 7.86
N GLY A 205 3.44 -8.16 8.42
CA GLY A 205 3.19 -8.08 9.86
C GLY A 205 2.49 -9.34 10.36
N LEU A 206 1.40 -9.73 9.69
CA LEU A 206 0.65 -10.95 9.99
C LEU A 206 1.52 -12.22 9.93
N LEU A 207 2.34 -12.39 8.89
CA LEU A 207 3.21 -13.57 8.77
C LEU A 207 4.23 -13.66 9.91
N LYS A 208 4.79 -12.52 10.36
CA LYS A 208 5.68 -12.48 11.52
C LYS A 208 4.94 -12.85 12.81
N ALA A 209 3.72 -12.32 13.00
CA ALA A 209 2.89 -12.63 14.15
C ALA A 209 2.48 -14.11 14.18
N LEU A 210 2.13 -14.70 13.03
CA LEU A 210 1.84 -16.12 12.89
C LEU A 210 3.06 -16.99 13.24
N SER A 211 4.24 -16.66 12.71
CA SER A 211 5.48 -17.38 13.05
C SER A 211 5.76 -17.34 14.55
N LEU A 212 5.72 -16.15 15.15
CA LEU A 212 5.91 -15.99 16.60
C LEU A 212 4.88 -16.79 17.40
N PHE A 213 3.61 -16.74 17.02
CA PHE A 213 2.54 -17.47 17.71
C PHE A 213 2.72 -18.99 17.63
N VAL A 214 3.05 -19.53 16.44
CA VAL A 214 3.29 -20.96 16.25
C VAL A 214 4.51 -21.42 17.05
N GLU A 215 5.62 -20.69 16.98
CA GLU A 215 6.85 -21.01 17.72
C GLU A 215 6.62 -21.09 19.23
N ARG A 216 5.72 -20.24 19.76
CA ARG A 216 5.41 -20.18 21.20
C ARG A 216 4.36 -21.19 21.65
N THR A 217 3.40 -21.51 20.79
CA THR A 217 2.21 -22.29 21.18
C THR A 217 2.28 -23.75 20.76
N ALA A 218 2.86 -24.02 19.60
CA ALA A 218 2.94 -25.36 19.01
C ALA A 218 4.25 -25.53 18.22
N PRO A 219 5.42 -25.49 18.89
CA PRO A 219 6.70 -25.67 18.23
C PRO A 219 6.76 -27.04 17.54
N GLY A 220 7.24 -27.07 16.29
CA GLY A 220 7.29 -28.27 15.45
C GLY A 220 5.97 -28.60 14.74
N ALA A 221 4.92 -27.80 14.91
CA ALA A 221 3.67 -28.01 14.17
C ALA A 221 3.87 -27.85 12.65
N PRO A 222 3.06 -28.53 11.81
CA PRO A 222 3.15 -28.39 10.35
C PRO A 222 3.08 -26.95 9.84
N ALA A 223 2.37 -26.07 10.58
CA ALA A 223 2.27 -24.66 10.27
C ALA A 223 3.63 -23.94 10.28
N GLU A 224 4.56 -24.36 11.14
CA GLU A 224 5.92 -23.80 11.20
C GLU A 224 6.69 -24.09 9.90
N THR A 225 6.59 -25.30 9.36
CA THR A 225 7.19 -25.65 8.07
C THR A 225 6.60 -24.79 6.95
N VAL A 226 5.27 -24.62 6.94
CA VAL A 226 4.60 -23.78 5.96
C VAL A 226 5.06 -22.33 6.06
N LEU A 227 5.17 -21.76 7.26
CA LEU A 227 5.61 -20.36 7.46
C LEU A 227 7.09 -20.12 7.11
N LYS A 228 7.95 -21.14 7.26
CA LYS A 228 9.39 -21.05 6.94
C LYS A 228 9.74 -21.22 5.45
N LYS A 229 8.81 -21.70 4.61
CA LYS A 229 9.03 -21.77 3.16
C LYS A 229 9.36 -20.37 2.61
N ASP A 230 10.26 -20.31 1.62
CA ASP A 230 10.63 -19.06 0.95
C ASP A 230 9.39 -18.29 0.44
N PHE A 231 9.54 -16.97 0.38
CA PHE A 231 8.50 -15.98 0.07
C PHE A 231 9.01 -14.99 -0.98
N THR A 232 9.66 -15.52 -2.02
CA THR A 232 10.42 -14.71 -2.97
C THR A 232 9.54 -13.68 -3.67
N ALA A 233 8.40 -14.12 -4.22
CA ALA A 233 7.52 -13.27 -5.00
C ALA A 233 6.85 -12.21 -4.12
N PHE A 234 6.43 -12.58 -2.92
CA PHE A 234 5.89 -11.65 -1.93
C PHE A 234 6.92 -10.62 -1.49
N ASN A 235 8.15 -11.05 -1.17
CA ASN A 235 9.21 -10.15 -0.74
C ASN A 235 9.62 -9.17 -1.85
N GLU A 236 9.68 -9.64 -3.10
CA GLU A 236 9.93 -8.77 -4.25
C GLU A 236 8.79 -7.78 -4.49
N ALA A 237 7.54 -8.26 -4.44
CA ALA A 237 6.34 -7.44 -4.55
C ALA A 237 6.28 -6.36 -3.47
N ARG A 238 6.59 -6.72 -2.23
CA ARG A 238 6.67 -5.80 -1.11
C ARG A 238 7.77 -4.76 -1.32
N ARG A 239 8.99 -5.18 -1.72
CA ARG A 239 10.08 -4.22 -2.01
C ARG A 239 9.66 -3.20 -3.07
N LYS A 240 8.94 -3.65 -4.12
CA LYS A 240 8.38 -2.76 -5.15
C LYS A 240 7.36 -1.79 -4.56
N ALA A 241 6.40 -2.29 -3.78
CA ALA A 241 5.40 -1.46 -3.11
C ALA A 241 6.04 -0.42 -2.17
N ASP A 242 7.01 -0.83 -1.36
CA ASP A 242 7.77 0.04 -0.45
C ASP A 242 8.57 1.10 -1.20
N GLY A 243 9.16 0.74 -2.35
CA GLY A 243 9.85 1.68 -3.23
C GLY A 243 8.92 2.78 -3.74
N LEU A 244 7.75 2.38 -4.27
CA LEU A 244 6.73 3.33 -4.73
C LEU A 244 6.22 4.21 -3.57
N LYS A 245 6.02 3.65 -2.38
CA LYS A 245 5.65 4.38 -1.16
C LYS A 245 6.69 5.44 -0.81
N ARG A 246 7.99 5.10 -0.82
CA ARG A 246 9.07 6.06 -0.54
C ARG A 246 9.14 7.20 -1.54
N VAL A 247 8.98 6.90 -2.84
CA VAL A 247 8.94 7.94 -3.88
C VAL A 247 7.76 8.87 -3.68
N TRP A 248 6.57 8.32 -3.43
CA TRP A 248 5.39 9.13 -3.17
C TRP A 248 5.56 10.04 -1.95
N MET A 249 6.05 9.50 -0.82
CA MET A 249 6.29 10.30 0.38
C MET A 249 7.29 11.43 0.11
N SER A 250 8.31 11.18 -0.71
CA SER A 250 9.27 12.21 -1.12
C SER A 250 8.62 13.32 -1.96
N VAL A 251 7.67 12.97 -2.84
CA VAL A 251 6.86 13.95 -3.61
C VAL A 251 5.92 14.76 -2.71
N ALA A 252 5.25 14.11 -1.76
CA ALA A 252 4.31 14.78 -0.86
C ALA A 252 5.02 15.72 0.13
N GLU A 253 6.16 15.30 0.67
CA GLU A 253 6.97 16.13 1.56
C GLU A 253 7.54 17.38 0.86
N THR A 254 7.82 17.29 -0.43
CA THR A 254 8.33 18.43 -1.20
C THR A 254 7.22 19.38 -1.62
N ALA A 255 6.02 18.89 -1.93
CA ALA A 255 4.86 19.74 -2.20
C ALA A 255 4.41 20.58 -0.98
N THR A 256 4.71 20.11 0.23
CA THR A 256 4.29 20.77 1.49
C THR A 256 5.34 21.67 2.12
N LYS A 257 6.62 21.50 1.78
CA LYS A 257 7.73 22.33 2.28
C LYS A 257 8.17 23.28 1.18
N ALA A 258 8.09 24.60 1.42
CA ALA A 258 8.71 25.60 0.54
C ALA A 258 10.23 25.40 0.54
N GLY A 259 10.72 24.55 -0.36
CA GLY A 259 12.13 24.28 -0.57
C GLY A 259 12.57 24.83 -1.92
N ASP A 260 13.85 25.15 -2.03
CA ASP A 260 14.48 25.43 -3.31
C ASP A 260 14.21 24.28 -4.32
N PRO A 261 13.81 24.59 -5.58
CA PRO A 261 13.48 23.58 -6.58
C PRO A 261 14.57 22.52 -6.80
N GLY A 262 15.85 22.89 -6.76
CA GLY A 262 16.97 21.96 -6.89
C GLY A 262 17.01 20.93 -5.76
N THR A 263 16.73 21.35 -4.52
CA THR A 263 16.61 20.45 -3.37
C THR A 263 15.44 19.47 -3.53
N VAL A 264 14.30 19.93 -4.07
CA VAL A 264 13.13 19.08 -4.34
C VAL A 264 13.45 18.04 -5.41
N GLY A 265 14.01 18.46 -6.55
CA GLY A 265 14.40 17.56 -7.63
C GLY A 265 15.39 16.49 -7.17
N SER A 266 16.42 16.89 -6.40
CA SER A 266 17.41 15.97 -5.82
C SER A 266 16.79 14.92 -4.89
N ARG A 267 15.77 15.28 -4.09
CA ARG A 267 15.09 14.34 -3.19
C ARG A 267 14.27 13.31 -3.97
N VAL A 268 13.50 13.76 -4.95
CA VAL A 268 12.69 12.88 -5.81
C VAL A 268 13.60 11.91 -6.56
N LEU A 269 14.67 12.41 -7.18
CA LEU A 269 15.65 11.57 -7.89
C LEU A 269 16.28 10.52 -6.98
N ARG A 270 16.75 10.92 -5.78
CA ARG A 270 17.32 9.99 -4.80
C ARG A 270 16.32 8.91 -4.38
N ALA A 271 15.05 9.27 -4.21
CA ALA A 271 14.02 8.30 -3.87
C ALA A 271 13.77 7.30 -5.00
N MET A 272 13.80 7.76 -6.27
CA MET A 272 13.64 6.89 -7.44
C MET A 272 14.82 5.94 -7.62
N VAL A 273 16.06 6.42 -7.45
CA VAL A 273 17.27 5.58 -7.48
C VAL A 273 17.28 4.59 -6.33
N GLY A 274 17.01 5.03 -5.10
CA GLY A 274 16.94 4.15 -3.92
C GLY A 274 15.73 3.19 -3.89
N SER A 275 14.90 3.22 -4.93
CA SER A 275 13.77 2.32 -5.12
C SER A 275 13.88 1.50 -6.40
N ASP A 276 15.07 1.48 -7.02
CA ASP A 276 15.38 0.75 -8.26
C ASP A 276 14.45 1.10 -9.44
N ILE A 277 13.81 2.27 -9.41
CA ILE A 277 13.01 2.78 -10.54
C ILE A 277 13.95 3.35 -11.61
N ILE A 278 15.06 3.93 -11.18
CA ILE A 278 16.14 4.41 -12.02
C ILE A 278 17.39 3.65 -11.64
N ASP A 279 18.06 3.07 -12.63
CA ASP A 279 19.36 2.43 -12.44
C ASP A 279 20.44 3.51 -12.27
N GLY A 280 20.80 3.77 -11.01
CA GLY A 280 21.86 4.72 -10.68
C GLY A 280 23.24 4.31 -11.21
N GLN A 281 23.50 3.00 -11.39
CA GLN A 281 24.76 2.52 -11.96
C GLN A 281 24.81 2.82 -13.44
N ALA A 282 23.72 2.56 -14.17
CA ALA A 282 23.61 2.91 -15.58
C ALA A 282 23.81 4.41 -15.80
N LEU A 283 23.24 5.27 -14.94
CA LEU A 283 23.46 6.72 -15.02
C LEU A 283 24.93 7.10 -14.76
N SER A 284 25.57 6.50 -13.76
CA SER A 284 26.98 6.80 -13.44
C SER A 284 27.98 6.33 -14.50
N ALA A 285 27.57 5.42 -15.39
CA ALA A 285 28.43 4.84 -16.43
C ALA A 285 28.48 5.66 -17.73
N VAL A 286 27.64 6.69 -17.89
CA VAL A 286 27.46 7.41 -19.17
C VAL A 286 28.64 8.35 -19.51
N GLY A 287 29.54 8.64 -18.57
CA GLY A 287 30.77 9.40 -18.83
C GLY A 287 30.78 10.74 -18.10
N ASP A 288 30.84 11.84 -18.87
CA ASP A 288 30.87 13.20 -18.32
C ASP A 288 29.47 13.71 -17.86
N GLU A 289 29.46 14.85 -17.17
CA GLU A 289 28.27 15.43 -16.53
C GLU A 289 27.14 15.76 -17.53
N GLU A 290 27.49 16.19 -18.74
CA GLU A 290 26.54 16.50 -19.81
C GLU A 290 25.84 15.20 -20.27
N ALA A 291 26.62 14.15 -20.51
CA ALA A 291 26.08 12.86 -20.94
C ALA A 291 25.20 12.20 -19.86
N VAL A 292 25.55 12.34 -18.57
CA VAL A 292 24.71 11.87 -17.45
C VAL A 292 23.39 12.65 -17.39
N THR A 293 23.45 13.97 -17.58
CA THR A 293 22.27 14.83 -17.58
C THR A 293 21.32 14.45 -18.71
N ASP A 294 21.82 14.30 -19.94
CA ASP A 294 21.03 13.88 -21.10
C ASP A 294 20.38 12.50 -20.90
N ALA A 295 21.14 11.54 -20.38
CA ALA A 295 20.62 10.21 -20.08
C ALA A 295 19.51 10.26 -19.02
N LEU A 296 19.68 11.08 -17.99
CA LEU A 296 18.68 11.28 -16.94
C LEU A 296 17.41 11.90 -17.50
N PHE A 297 17.50 12.97 -18.29
CA PHE A 297 16.32 13.61 -18.91
C PHE A 297 15.59 12.64 -19.85
N LYS A 298 16.33 11.87 -20.64
CA LYS A 298 15.76 10.84 -21.51
C LYS A 298 14.99 9.78 -20.72
N GLU A 299 15.56 9.28 -19.63
CA GLU A 299 14.88 8.30 -18.77
C GLU A 299 13.65 8.93 -18.09
N MET A 300 13.74 10.17 -17.61
CA MET A 300 12.60 10.88 -17.02
C MET A 300 11.45 11.08 -18.00
N HIS A 301 11.72 11.43 -19.26
CA HIS A 301 10.68 11.52 -20.28
C HIS A 301 10.01 10.17 -20.54
N LYS A 302 10.77 9.08 -20.57
CA LYS A 302 10.23 7.72 -20.69
C LYS A 302 9.35 7.37 -19.48
N LEU A 303 9.80 7.66 -18.26
CA LEU A 303 9.06 7.38 -17.03
C LEU A 303 7.79 8.25 -16.90
N ALA A 304 7.80 9.47 -17.43
CA ALA A 304 6.65 10.38 -17.49
C ALA A 304 5.50 9.86 -18.39
N GLU A 305 5.78 8.87 -19.23
CA GLU A 305 4.80 8.16 -20.06
C GLU A 305 4.53 6.72 -19.56
N SER A 306 5.12 6.33 -18.42
CA SER A 306 4.89 5.00 -17.85
C SER A 306 3.44 4.83 -17.36
N ASP A 307 2.96 3.59 -17.37
CA ASP A 307 1.64 3.23 -16.82
C ASP A 307 1.62 3.23 -15.28
N GLU A 308 2.78 3.28 -14.62
CA GLU A 308 2.92 3.30 -13.16
C GLU A 308 2.69 4.74 -12.62
N PRO A 309 1.55 5.02 -11.93
CA PRO A 309 1.13 6.38 -11.64
C PRO A 309 2.13 7.20 -10.82
N ILE A 310 2.79 6.56 -9.85
CA ILE A 310 3.74 7.24 -8.95
C ILE A 310 5.03 7.56 -9.68
N THR A 311 5.56 6.60 -10.44
CA THR A 311 6.74 6.79 -11.27
C THR A 311 6.52 7.92 -12.27
N ARG A 312 5.36 7.93 -12.95
CA ARG A 312 4.94 8.99 -13.86
C ARG A 312 4.84 10.35 -13.18
N ALA A 313 4.20 10.42 -12.00
CA ALA A 313 4.05 11.66 -11.25
C ALA A 313 5.41 12.22 -10.80
N ALA A 314 6.29 11.37 -10.27
CA ALA A 314 7.63 11.74 -9.84
C ALA A 314 8.49 12.25 -11.01
N ALA A 315 8.45 11.57 -12.15
CA ALA A 315 9.17 11.98 -13.35
C ALA A 315 8.68 13.33 -13.90
N ARG A 316 7.35 13.54 -13.94
CA ARG A 316 6.77 14.82 -14.38
C ARG A 316 7.11 15.97 -13.45
N LEU A 317 7.08 15.74 -12.13
CA LEU A 317 7.51 16.74 -11.17
C LEU A 317 8.99 17.12 -11.36
N PHE A 318 9.85 16.11 -11.54
CA PHE A 318 11.27 16.33 -11.80
C PHE A 318 11.49 17.19 -13.06
N LEU A 319 10.84 16.83 -14.18
CA LEU A 319 10.95 17.57 -15.44
C LEU A 319 10.44 19.01 -15.33
N SER A 320 9.34 19.24 -14.61
CA SER A 320 8.81 20.59 -14.37
C SER A 320 9.84 21.47 -13.66
N ILE A 321 10.43 20.96 -12.57
CA ILE A 321 11.44 21.66 -11.78
C ILE A 321 12.68 22.00 -12.62
N ALA A 322 13.13 21.05 -13.43
CA ALA A 322 14.31 21.24 -14.25
C ALA A 322 14.09 22.31 -15.34
N ASN A 323 12.91 22.34 -15.96
CA ASN A 323 12.55 23.34 -16.97
C ASN A 323 12.37 24.74 -16.39
N ASP A 324 11.77 24.85 -15.19
CA ASP A 324 11.60 26.14 -14.50
C ASP A 324 12.95 26.75 -14.09
N SER A 325 13.94 25.90 -13.77
CA SER A 325 15.29 26.34 -13.42
C SER A 325 16.04 26.89 -14.65
N ALA A 326 15.89 26.25 -15.82
CA ALA A 326 16.48 26.73 -17.08
C ALA A 326 15.86 28.06 -17.56
N GLY A 327 14.59 28.32 -17.23
CA GLY A 327 13.90 29.57 -17.60
C GLY A 327 14.29 30.79 -16.74
N ASN A 328 14.72 30.58 -15.49
CA ASN A 328 15.13 31.66 -14.58
C ASN A 328 16.60 32.09 -14.73
N ASP A 329 17.45 31.24 -15.34
CA ASP A 329 18.84 31.60 -15.67
C ASP A 329 18.96 32.43 -16.96
N ALA A 330 17.86 32.61 -17.70
CA ALA A 330 17.76 33.61 -18.78
C ALA A 330 17.57 35.03 -18.18
N SER A 331 18.64 35.59 -17.60
CA SER A 331 18.66 37.02 -17.23
C SER A 331 18.52 37.92 -18.46
N PRO A 332 17.89 39.10 -18.32
CA PRO A 332 17.54 39.97 -19.43
C PRO A 332 18.79 40.45 -20.13
N GLU A 333 18.95 40.09 -21.40
CA GLU A 333 19.87 40.79 -22.30
C GLU A 333 19.55 42.29 -22.19
N LEU A 334 20.53 43.02 -21.67
CA LEU A 334 20.53 44.46 -21.51
C LEU A 334 20.08 45.10 -22.83
N ALA A 335 18.90 45.72 -22.79
CA ALA A 335 18.51 46.70 -23.78
C ALA A 335 19.62 47.77 -23.83
N GLU A 336 20.35 47.79 -24.94
CA GLU A 336 21.21 48.90 -25.32
C GLU A 336 20.39 50.19 -25.22
N GLN A 337 20.74 51.05 -24.26
CA GLN A 337 20.30 52.44 -24.31
C GLN A 337 21.13 53.16 -25.37
N PRO A 338 20.52 53.81 -26.37
CA PRO A 338 21.25 54.73 -27.22
C PRO A 338 21.66 55.96 -26.39
N SER A 339 22.96 56.19 -26.30
CA SER A 339 23.53 57.42 -25.74
C SER A 339 23.13 58.62 -26.62
N ASN A 340 22.21 59.44 -26.12
CA ASN A 340 22.09 60.83 -26.53
C ASN A 340 22.98 61.67 -25.61
N GLN A 341 24.16 62.07 -26.11
CA GLN A 341 24.73 63.42 -25.97
C GLN A 341 25.99 63.56 -26.83
#